data_AF-A0A9P1KH93-F1
#
_entry.id   AF-A0A9P1KH93-F1
#
_cell.length_a   1.000
_cell.length_b   1.000
_cell.length_c   1.000
_cell.angle_alpha   90.00
_cell.angle_beta   90.00
_cell.angle_gamma   90.00
#
_symmetry.space_group_name_H-M   'P 1'
#
loop_
_entity.id
_entity.type
_entity.pdbx_description
1 polymer ?
#
loop_
_entity_poly.entity_id
_entity_poly.type
_entity_poly.pdbx_seq_one_letter_code
_entity_poly.pdbx_strand_id
1 'polypeptide(L)'
;MTTSNSETQIELKIQRGIRQAEDQLVIAIQDALDKTQYENLEESQFRNLVRVADTTDSTEVIKNFLLYQVGRERKWGRGKNSLADRIIYDIDKTLKTAAENIGKSVNRKNINSIWLELIRRYLGYGARYLKYKNEMKNSKS
;
A
#
# COMPACT_ATOMS: atom_id res chain seq x y z
N MET A 1 -36.27 -2.12 -13.47
CA MET A 1 -35.07 -1.27 -13.38
C MET A 1 -35.05 -0.61 -12.00
N THR A 2 -34.50 -1.26 -10.97
CA THR A 2 -34.45 -0.73 -9.58
C THR A 2 -33.09 -0.96 -8.91
N THR A 3 -32.12 -1.54 -9.63
CA THR A 3 -30.82 -1.96 -9.12
C THR A 3 -29.82 -0.81 -8.89
N SER A 4 -30.02 0.36 -9.50
CA SER A 4 -29.00 1.43 -9.52
C SER A 4 -28.82 2.15 -8.16
N ASN A 5 -29.87 2.29 -7.36
CA ASN A 5 -29.79 3.10 -6.13
C ASN A 5 -29.08 2.37 -4.98
N SER A 6 -29.30 1.05 -4.83
CA SER A 6 -28.65 0.25 -3.79
C SER A 6 -27.15 0.04 -4.05
N GLU A 7 -26.77 -0.22 -5.30
CA GLU A 7 -25.36 -0.40 -5.68
C GLU A 7 -24.58 0.91 -5.53
N THR A 8 -25.17 2.05 -5.92
CA THR A 8 -24.58 3.37 -5.71
C THR A 8 -24.35 3.66 -4.21
N GLN A 9 -25.32 3.34 -3.35
CA GLN A 9 -25.16 3.53 -1.91
C GLN A 9 -24.07 2.63 -1.30
N ILE A 10 -23.93 1.40 -1.79
CA ILE A 10 -22.85 0.50 -1.38
C ILE A 10 -21.49 1.08 -1.77
N GLU A 11 -21.34 1.53 -3.01
CA GLU A 11 -20.08 2.10 -3.50
C GLU A 11 -19.70 3.36 -2.71
N LEU A 12 -20.66 4.26 -2.45
CA LEU A 12 -20.42 5.45 -1.63
C LEU A 12 -19.95 5.11 -0.21
N LYS A 13 -20.51 4.05 0.40
CA LYS A 13 -20.07 3.58 1.73
C LYS A 13 -18.65 3.01 1.68
N ILE A 14 -18.31 2.26 0.63
CA ILE A 14 -16.95 1.74 0.42
C ILE A 14 -15.97 2.90 0.28
N GLN A 15 -16.25 3.86 -0.59
CA GLN A 15 -15.39 5.04 -0.80
C GLN A 15 -15.24 5.89 0.46
N ARG A 16 -16.30 5.98 1.29
CA ARG A 16 -16.21 6.61 2.61
C ARG A 16 -15.29 5.83 3.55
N GLY A 17 -15.43 4.50 3.60
CA GLY A 17 -14.57 3.64 4.42
C GLY A 17 -13.09 3.73 4.03
N ILE A 18 -12.81 3.76 2.72
CA ILE A 18 -11.44 3.94 2.19
C ILE A 18 -10.87 5.29 2.64
N ARG A 19 -11.64 6.39 2.49
CA ARG A 19 -11.21 7.72 2.95
C ARG A 19 -10.94 7.75 4.47
N GLN A 20 -11.79 7.09 5.26
CA GLN A 20 -11.58 7.02 6.71
C GLN A 20 -10.34 6.22 7.12
N ALA A 21 -9.84 5.35 6.25
CA ALA A 21 -8.60 4.61 6.50
C ALA A 21 -7.33 5.42 6.14
N GLU A 22 -7.43 6.52 5.39
CA GLU A 22 -6.28 7.22 4.81
C GLU A 22 -5.22 7.62 5.83
N ASP A 23 -5.61 8.19 6.97
CA ASP A 23 -4.67 8.58 8.02
C ASP A 23 -3.86 7.37 8.51
N GLN A 24 -4.51 6.22 8.70
CA GLN A 24 -3.84 4.99 9.11
C GLN A 24 -2.89 4.47 8.02
N LEU A 25 -3.27 4.57 6.74
CA LEU A 25 -2.41 4.19 5.62
C LEU A 25 -1.14 5.04 5.59
N VAL A 26 -1.30 6.35 5.72
CA VAL A 26 -0.19 7.32 5.71
C VAL A 26 0.76 7.02 6.86
N ILE A 27 0.24 6.88 8.09
CA ILE A 27 1.05 6.58 9.27
C ILE A 27 1.79 5.25 9.08
N ALA A 28 1.10 4.20 8.60
CA ALA A 28 1.70 2.89 8.45
C ALA A 28 2.89 2.88 7.47
N ILE A 29 2.77 3.53 6.30
CA ILE A 29 3.87 3.56 5.33
C ILE A 29 5.01 4.48 5.76
N GLN A 30 4.71 5.58 6.46
CA GLN A 30 5.74 6.44 7.04
C GLN A 30 6.53 5.67 8.10
N ASP A 31 5.83 4.97 8.99
CA ASP A 31 6.44 4.10 10.00
C ASP A 31 7.29 3.00 9.37
N ALA A 32 6.82 2.38 8.29
CA ALA A 32 7.61 1.41 7.54
C ALA A 32 8.90 2.05 7.01
N LEU A 33 8.81 3.21 6.37
CA LEU A 33 9.98 3.92 5.84
C LEU A 33 10.90 4.47 6.94
N ASP A 34 10.41 4.76 8.15
CA ASP A 34 11.22 5.34 9.22
C ASP A 34 11.87 4.32 10.13
N LYS A 35 11.22 3.18 10.35
CA LYS A 35 11.60 2.21 11.39
C LYS A 35 12.24 0.94 10.85
N THR A 36 12.25 0.75 9.53
CA THR A 36 12.81 -0.47 8.91
C THR A 36 14.14 -0.24 8.22
N GLN A 37 14.82 -1.34 7.92
CA GLN A 37 16.10 -1.33 7.23
C GLN A 37 15.91 -1.40 5.71
N TYR A 38 16.53 -0.46 5.02
CA TYR A 38 16.65 -0.41 3.56
C TYR A 38 17.86 0.46 3.20
N GLU A 39 18.35 0.35 1.96
CA GLU A 39 19.55 1.08 1.53
C GLU A 39 19.16 2.30 0.69
N ASN A 40 20.04 2.77 -0.21
CA ASN A 40 19.82 3.93 -1.07
C ASN A 40 18.70 3.68 -2.11
N LEU A 41 17.47 3.49 -1.64
CA LEU A 41 16.26 3.24 -2.41
C LEU A 41 15.88 4.52 -3.15
N GLU A 42 15.94 4.45 -4.47
CA GLU A 42 15.66 5.59 -5.32
C GLU A 42 14.15 5.77 -5.51
N GLU A 43 13.74 7.01 -5.76
CA GLU A 43 12.33 7.30 -6.05
C GLU A 43 11.83 6.55 -7.29
N SER A 44 12.70 6.37 -8.29
CA SER A 44 12.39 5.60 -9.51
C SER A 44 12.01 4.15 -9.19
N GLN A 45 12.71 3.53 -8.24
CA GLN A 45 12.48 2.15 -7.81
C GLN A 45 11.14 2.04 -7.06
N PHE A 46 10.83 2.97 -6.16
CA PHE A 46 9.54 2.98 -5.47
C PHE A 46 8.39 3.30 -6.43
N ARG A 47 8.56 4.25 -7.37
CA ARG A 47 7.57 4.53 -8.41
C ARG A 47 7.25 3.32 -9.29
N ASN A 48 8.23 2.45 -9.54
CA ASN A 48 7.98 1.20 -10.26
C ASN A 48 7.05 0.26 -9.48
N LEU A 49 7.21 0.17 -8.15
CA LEU A 49 6.28 -0.59 -7.30
C LEU A 49 4.85 -0.01 -7.37
N VAL A 50 4.71 1.32 -7.29
CA VAL A 50 3.41 1.99 -7.43
C VAL A 50 2.77 1.66 -8.79
N ARG A 51 3.54 1.76 -9.88
CA ARG A 51 3.06 1.41 -11.23
C ARG A 51 2.61 -0.05 -11.33
N VAL A 52 3.33 -0.99 -10.69
CA VAL A 52 2.89 -2.40 -10.65
C VAL A 52 1.55 -2.52 -9.93
N ALA A 53 1.39 -1.86 -8.78
CA ALA A 53 0.12 -1.86 -8.05
C ALA A 53 -1.04 -1.24 -8.85
N ASP A 54 -0.79 -0.19 -9.63
CA ASP A 54 -1.80 0.49 -10.44
C ASP A 54 -2.24 -0.32 -11.68
N THR A 55 -1.38 -1.21 -12.17
CA THR A 55 -1.60 -1.95 -13.44
C THR A 55 -2.07 -3.40 -13.26
N THR A 56 -2.04 -3.92 -12.02
CA THR A 56 -2.47 -5.28 -11.72
C THR A 56 -3.74 -5.31 -10.88
N ASP A 57 -4.52 -6.38 -11.01
CA ASP A 57 -5.65 -6.72 -10.15
C ASP A 57 -5.30 -7.78 -9.08
N SER A 58 -4.02 -8.18 -9.00
CA SER A 58 -3.55 -9.22 -8.09
C SER A 58 -2.61 -8.66 -7.02
N THR A 59 -3.02 -8.78 -5.75
CA THR A 59 -2.18 -8.41 -4.60
C THR A 59 -0.93 -9.29 -4.49
N GLU A 60 -1.02 -10.54 -4.93
CA GLU A 60 0.12 -11.47 -4.98
C GLU A 60 1.17 -11.03 -6.01
N VAL A 61 0.76 -10.42 -7.14
CA VAL A 61 1.71 -9.87 -8.12
C VAL A 61 2.52 -8.71 -7.52
N ILE A 62 1.88 -7.84 -6.73
CA ILE A 62 2.54 -6.74 -6.03
C ILE A 62 3.57 -7.27 -5.02
N LYS A 63 3.18 -8.26 -4.20
CA LYS A 63 4.09 -8.90 -3.24
C LYS A 63 5.23 -9.63 -3.93
N ASN A 64 4.95 -10.36 -5.01
CA ASN A 64 5.97 -11.06 -5.79
C ASN A 64 6.96 -10.09 -6.43
N PHE A 65 6.50 -8.93 -6.91
CA PHE A 65 7.40 -7.88 -7.39
C PHE A 65 8.36 -7.42 -6.28
N LEU A 66 7.87 -7.15 -5.07
CA LEU A 66 8.72 -6.79 -3.92
C LEU A 66 9.75 -7.89 -3.60
N LEU A 67 9.31 -9.15 -3.53
CA LEU A 67 10.20 -10.29 -3.28
C LEU A 67 11.29 -10.42 -4.36
N TYR A 68 10.92 -10.21 -5.63
CA TYR A 68 11.88 -10.17 -6.73
C TYR A 68 12.91 -9.04 -6.56
N GLN A 69 12.47 -7.83 -6.19
CA GLN A 69 13.39 -6.70 -5.94
C GLN A 69 14.37 -7.01 -4.80
N VAL A 70 13.92 -7.64 -3.71
CA VAL A 70 14.76 -8.08 -2.57
C VAL A 70 15.82 -9.11 -3.00
N GLY A 71 15.44 -10.03 -3.89
CA GLY A 71 16.35 -11.02 -4.47
C GLY A 71 17.42 -10.37 -5.35
N ARG A 72 17.03 -9.37 -6.14
CA ARG A 72 17.90 -8.67 -7.09
C ARG A 72 18.87 -7.70 -6.42
N GLU A 73 18.40 -6.87 -5.49
CA GLU A 73 19.17 -5.79 -4.88
C GLU A 73 18.87 -5.64 -3.38
N ARG A 74 19.78 -5.02 -2.62
CA ARG A 74 19.58 -4.76 -1.17
C ARG A 74 18.77 -3.49 -0.89
N LYS A 75 18.34 -2.77 -1.93
CA LYS A 75 17.69 -1.46 -1.85
C LYS A 75 16.45 -1.45 -0.97
N TRP A 76 15.69 -2.54 -0.96
CA TRP A 76 14.46 -2.69 -0.16
C TRP A 76 14.69 -3.35 1.21
N GLY A 77 15.96 -3.59 1.57
CA GLY A 77 16.36 -4.39 2.74
C GLY A 77 16.17 -5.89 2.52
N ARG A 78 16.71 -6.70 3.44
CA ARG A 78 16.60 -8.17 3.42
C ARG A 78 16.27 -8.72 4.80
N GLY A 79 15.48 -9.80 4.82
CA GLY A 79 15.12 -10.49 6.05
C GLY A 79 14.07 -9.76 6.87
N LYS A 80 13.91 -10.22 8.12
CA LYS A 80 12.94 -9.65 9.07
C LYS A 80 13.25 -8.18 9.33
N ASN A 81 12.22 -7.36 9.45
CA ASN A 81 12.33 -5.91 9.69
C ASN A 81 12.97 -5.10 8.55
N SER A 82 13.06 -5.68 7.35
CA SER A 82 13.34 -4.92 6.13
C SER A 82 12.12 -4.13 5.67
N LEU A 83 12.32 -3.10 4.86
CA LEU A 83 11.21 -2.34 4.28
C LEU A 83 10.29 -3.23 3.46
N ALA A 84 10.83 -4.13 2.64
CA ALA A 84 10.04 -5.09 1.88
C ALA A 84 9.20 -6.01 2.78
N ASP A 85 9.81 -6.60 3.81
CA ASP A 85 9.13 -7.46 4.79
C ASP A 85 7.98 -6.71 5.48
N ARG A 86 8.21 -5.45 5.86
CA ARG A 86 7.18 -4.62 6.50
C ARG A 86 6.05 -4.23 5.56
N ILE A 87 6.34 -3.85 4.31
CA ILE A 87 5.30 -3.55 3.32
C ILE A 87 4.45 -4.81 3.06
N ILE A 88 5.06 -5.98 2.92
CA ILE A 88 4.34 -7.24 2.73
C ILE A 88 3.46 -7.55 3.94
N TYR A 89 3.98 -7.36 5.16
CA TYR A 89 3.21 -7.51 6.38
C TYR A 89 2.01 -6.56 6.43
N ASP A 90 2.21 -5.27 6.14
CA ASP A 90 1.14 -4.28 6.14
C ASP A 90 0.07 -4.63 5.09
N ILE A 91 0.47 -5.13 3.91
CA ILE A 91 -0.45 -5.65 2.88
C ILE A 91 -1.30 -6.80 3.44
N ASP A 92 -0.67 -7.82 4.01
CA ASP A 92 -1.35 -9.05 4.44
C ASP A 92 -2.12 -8.92 5.76
N LYS A 93 -1.80 -7.91 6.57
CA LYS A 93 -2.42 -7.66 7.88
C LYS A 93 -3.19 -6.36 7.90
N THR A 94 -2.50 -5.23 8.01
CA THR A 94 -3.10 -3.90 8.23
C THR A 94 -4.14 -3.55 7.16
N LEU A 95 -3.74 -3.63 5.89
CA LEU A 95 -4.57 -3.25 4.75
C LEU A 95 -5.69 -4.25 4.50
N LYS A 96 -5.40 -5.55 4.68
CA LYS A 96 -6.41 -6.61 4.52
C LYS A 96 -7.49 -6.51 5.60
N THR A 97 -7.12 -6.30 6.86
CA THR A 97 -8.08 -6.10 7.95
C THR A 97 -8.93 -4.84 7.74
N ALA A 98 -8.34 -3.75 7.25
CA ALA A 98 -9.11 -2.56 6.88
C ALA A 98 -10.12 -2.86 5.76
N ALA A 99 -9.71 -3.56 4.70
CA ALA A 99 -10.61 -3.97 3.62
C ALA A 99 -11.74 -4.89 4.09
N GLU A 100 -11.45 -5.85 4.97
CA GLU A 100 -12.44 -6.74 5.58
C GLU A 100 -13.46 -5.96 6.41
N ASN A 101 -13.02 -4.98 7.20
CA ASN A 101 -13.92 -4.15 8.01
C ASN A 101 -14.84 -3.28 7.13
N ILE A 102 -14.30 -2.69 6.06
CA ILE A 102 -15.11 -1.94 5.09
C ILE A 102 -16.10 -2.90 4.40
N GLY A 103 -15.66 -4.07 3.94
CA GLY A 103 -16.51 -5.07 3.31
C GLY A 103 -17.66 -5.54 4.22
N LYS A 104 -17.39 -5.79 5.51
CA LYS A 104 -18.40 -6.14 6.52
C LYS A 104 -19.46 -5.05 6.67
N SER A 105 -19.07 -3.77 6.66
CA SER A 105 -20.00 -2.63 6.82
C SER A 105 -21.06 -2.53 5.71
N VAL A 106 -20.82 -3.16 4.56
CA VAL A 106 -21.71 -3.20 3.40
C VAL A 106 -22.14 -4.62 3.02
N ASN A 107 -21.89 -5.61 3.90
CA ASN A 107 -22.18 -7.03 3.66
C ASN A 107 -21.59 -7.60 2.35
N ARG A 108 -20.40 -7.13 1.95
CA ARG A 108 -19.70 -7.57 0.73
C ARG A 108 -18.68 -8.65 1.09
N LYS A 109 -18.84 -9.85 0.52
CA LYS A 109 -17.92 -10.99 0.75
C LYS A 109 -16.59 -10.84 0.02
N ASN A 110 -16.61 -10.34 -1.21
CA ASN A 110 -15.38 -10.12 -1.98
C ASN A 110 -14.82 -8.72 -1.68
N ILE A 111 -13.65 -8.69 -1.03
CA ILE A 111 -12.97 -7.47 -0.58
C ILE A 111 -11.75 -7.13 -1.43
N ASN A 112 -11.44 -7.90 -2.48
CA ASN A 112 -10.20 -7.74 -3.25
C ASN A 112 -10.06 -6.35 -3.87
N SER A 113 -11.13 -5.79 -4.42
CA SER A 113 -11.09 -4.44 -5.00
C SER A 113 -10.82 -3.36 -3.94
N ILE A 114 -11.38 -3.51 -2.74
CA ILE A 114 -11.15 -2.60 -1.61
C ILE A 114 -9.70 -2.74 -1.14
N TRP A 115 -9.22 -3.97 -0.98
CA TRP A 115 -7.85 -4.26 -0.54
C TRP A 115 -6.82 -3.70 -1.51
N LEU A 116 -7.04 -3.89 -2.81
CA LEU A 116 -6.16 -3.37 -3.86
C LEU A 116 -6.12 -1.84 -3.88
N GLU A 117 -7.27 -1.18 -3.72
CA GLU A 117 -7.34 0.28 -3.64
C GLU A 117 -6.60 0.83 -2.40
N LEU A 118 -6.71 0.16 -1.25
CA LEU A 118 -5.93 0.53 -0.06
C LEU A 118 -4.42 0.35 -0.27
N ILE A 119 -3.99 -0.73 -0.95
CA ILE A 119 -2.58 -0.96 -1.31
C ILE A 119 -2.06 0.16 -2.22
N ARG A 120 -2.80 0.51 -3.28
CA ARG A 120 -2.42 1.59 -4.22
C ARG A 120 -2.24 2.91 -3.49
N ARG A 121 -3.17 3.27 -2.60
CA ARG A 121 -3.08 4.49 -1.79
C ARG A 121 -1.89 4.45 -0.84
N TYR A 122 -1.73 3.37 -0.06
CA TYR A 122 -0.62 3.15 0.86
C TYR A 122 0.73 3.33 0.16
N LEU A 123 0.94 2.67 -0.97
CA LEU A 123 2.17 2.80 -1.77
C LEU A 123 2.32 4.21 -2.36
N GLY A 124 1.23 4.83 -2.83
CA GLY A 124 1.25 6.21 -3.33
C GLY A 124 1.70 7.22 -2.27
N TYR A 125 1.25 7.07 -1.01
CA TYR A 125 1.73 7.89 0.10
C TYR A 125 3.21 7.60 0.42
N GLY A 126 3.63 6.33 0.34
CA GLY A 126 5.03 5.94 0.51
C GLY A 126 5.96 6.60 -0.50
N ALA A 127 5.58 6.65 -1.78
CA ALA A 127 6.37 7.32 -2.81
C ALA A 127 6.56 8.81 -2.51
N ARG A 128 5.51 9.50 -2.04
CA ARG A 128 5.58 10.91 -1.64
C ARG A 128 6.49 11.12 -0.43
N TYR A 129 6.38 10.26 0.58
CA TYR A 129 7.19 10.38 1.78
C TYR A 129 8.67 10.04 1.53
N LEU A 130 8.95 9.01 0.73
CA LEU A 130 10.32 8.68 0.32
C LEU A 130 11.00 9.84 -0.38
N LYS A 131 10.29 10.55 -1.28
CA LYS A 131 10.79 11.77 -1.91
C LYS A 131 11.23 12.80 -0.87
N TYR A 132 10.35 13.12 0.09
CA TYR A 132 10.69 14.03 1.19
C TYR A 132 11.94 13.58 1.96
N LYS A 133 12.03 12.29 2.32
CA LYS A 133 13.19 11.75 3.04
C LYS A 133 14.50 11.88 2.25
N ASN A 134 14.46 11.62 0.94
CA ASN A 134 15.63 11.71 0.08
C ASN A 134 16.11 13.17 -0.07
N GLU A 135 15.20 14.13 -0.24
CA GLU A 135 15.55 15.56 -0.28
C GLU A 135 16.17 16.05 1.04
N MET A 136 15.62 15.60 2.18
CA MET A 136 16.18 15.93 3.50
C MET A 136 17.55 15.31 3.75
N LYS A 137 17.84 14.15 3.14
CA LYS A 137 19.18 13.51 3.21
C LYS A 137 20.18 14.28 2.35
N ASN A 138 19.80 14.69 1.14
CA ASN A 138 20.65 15.43 0.22
C ASN A 138 20.97 16.84 0.74
N SER A 139 20.04 17.49 1.42
CA SER A 139 20.24 18.83 2.01
C SER A 139 21.19 18.84 3.22
N LYS A 140 21.53 17.66 3.77
CA LYS A 140 22.42 17.49 4.93
C LYS A 140 23.80 16.93 4.54
N SER A 141 24.01 16.62 3.26
CA SER A 141 25.26 16.09 2.71
C SER A 141 26.07 17.19 2.05
#